data_AF-A0A1K1SHA2-F1
#
_entry.id   AF-A0A1K1SHA2-F1
#
_cell.length_a   1.000
_cell.length_b   1.000
_cell.length_c   1.000
_cell.angle_alpha   90.00
_cell.angle_beta   90.00
_cell.angle_gamma   90.00
#
_symmetry.space_group_name_H-M   'P 1'
#
loop_
_entity.id
_entity.type
_entity.pdbx_description
1 polymer ?
#
loop_
_entity_poly.entity_id
_entity_poly.type
_entity_poly.pdbx_seq_one_letter_code
_entity_poly.pdbx_strand_id
1 'polypeptide(L)'
;DSLGLAPPKKRGITPPSTGVCGVRLQPLIEALREVLLQHGVLHADETPVQMLVPGKGKTQRAYVWAYATTQFADVRAVIYEFADSRAGEHARTFLGDWRGKLVCDDHKGYKAGFELGITEIGCVAHARRKFFELFTSNKSQIAEQALKYFGKLYAVERDVAELTADRRREVRQERARPIADA
;
A
#
# COMPACT_ATOMS: atom_id res chain seq x y z
N ASP A 1 24.21 -40.58 -35.35
CA ASP A 1 24.24 -41.46 -34.17
C ASP A 1 24.57 -40.69 -32.91
N SER A 2 23.67 -40.89 -31.94
CA SER A 2 23.72 -40.63 -30.50
C SER A 2 24.97 -39.98 -29.93
N LEU A 3 24.81 -38.82 -29.28
CA LEU A 3 25.49 -38.50 -28.01
C LEU A 3 24.66 -37.47 -27.25
N GLY A 4 24.19 -37.87 -26.07
CA GLY A 4 23.25 -37.13 -25.24
C GLY A 4 23.91 -36.00 -24.46
N LEU A 5 23.14 -34.93 -24.26
CA LEU A 5 23.31 -34.01 -23.15
C LEU A 5 22.12 -34.16 -22.22
N ALA A 6 22.37 -34.73 -21.04
CA ALA A 6 21.39 -34.85 -19.97
C ALA A 6 20.90 -33.46 -19.53
N PRO A 7 19.60 -33.29 -19.21
CA PRO A 7 19.08 -32.02 -18.73
C PRO A 7 19.66 -31.71 -17.33
N PRO A 8 20.01 -30.44 -17.05
CA PRO A 8 20.53 -30.07 -15.74
C PRO A 8 19.47 -30.31 -14.66
N LYS A 9 19.90 -30.94 -13.57
CA LYS A 9 19.08 -31.31 -12.40
C LYS A 9 18.38 -30.07 -11.83
N LYS A 10 17.06 -29.98 -12.04
CA LYS A 10 16.20 -28.97 -11.44
C LYS A 10 16.09 -29.21 -9.93
N ARG A 11 16.63 -28.32 -9.11
CA ARG A 11 16.25 -28.16 -7.69
C ARG A 11 15.47 -26.87 -7.56
N GLY A 12 14.20 -26.99 -7.17
CA GLY A 12 13.29 -25.86 -6.91
C GLY A 12 12.44 -25.46 -8.11
N ILE A 13 11.59 -26.37 -8.62
CA ILE A 13 10.50 -25.98 -9.53
C ILE A 13 9.28 -25.73 -8.65
N THR A 14 8.93 -24.47 -8.43
CA THR A 14 7.52 -24.11 -8.23
C THR A 14 6.77 -24.71 -9.43
N PRO A 15 5.73 -25.55 -9.24
CA PRO A 15 5.18 -26.33 -10.34
C PRO A 15 4.76 -25.40 -11.49
N PRO A 16 4.99 -25.77 -12.77
CA PRO A 16 4.69 -24.93 -13.93
C PRO A 16 3.23 -24.44 -13.98
N SER A 17 2.33 -25.14 -13.29
CA SER A 17 0.95 -24.73 -13.05
C SER A 17 0.83 -23.37 -12.34
N THR A 18 1.74 -23.02 -11.43
CA THR A 18 1.68 -21.76 -10.66
C THR A 18 1.91 -20.54 -11.57
N GLY A 19 2.88 -20.64 -12.49
CA GLY A 19 3.14 -19.57 -13.47
C GLY A 19 2.00 -19.43 -14.50
N VAL A 20 1.44 -20.55 -14.96
CA VAL A 20 0.28 -20.57 -15.86
C VAL A 20 -0.97 -20.01 -15.19
N CYS A 21 -1.20 -20.32 -13.91
CA CYS A 21 -2.29 -19.73 -13.14
C CYS A 21 -2.14 -18.22 -13.03
N GLY A 22 -0.92 -17.71 -12.77
CA GLY A 22 -0.66 -16.27 -12.73
C GLY A 22 -1.06 -15.56 -14.03
N VAL A 23 -0.63 -16.07 -15.18
CA VAL A 23 -0.99 -15.50 -16.50
C VAL A 23 -2.50 -15.58 -16.75
N ARG A 24 -3.16 -16.67 -16.36
CA ARG A 24 -4.61 -16.83 -16.56
C ARG A 24 -5.46 -15.95 -15.66
N LEU A 25 -4.90 -15.46 -14.54
CA LEU A 25 -5.58 -14.51 -13.66
C LEU A 25 -5.43 -13.06 -14.14
N GLN A 26 -4.61 -12.79 -15.16
CA GLN A 26 -4.38 -11.44 -15.66
C GLN A 26 -5.69 -10.69 -16.01
N PRO A 27 -6.68 -11.28 -16.73
CA PRO A 27 -7.93 -10.58 -17.02
C PRO A 27 -8.73 -10.22 -15.76
N LEU A 28 -8.63 -11.03 -14.70
CA LEU A 28 -9.28 -10.75 -13.43
C LEU A 28 -8.59 -9.60 -12.69
N ILE A 29 -7.26 -9.54 -12.74
CA ILE A 29 -6.48 -8.43 -12.15
C ILE A 29 -6.80 -7.12 -12.88
N GLU A 30 -6.90 -7.16 -14.21
CA GLU A 30 -7.26 -6.00 -15.03
C GLU A 30 -8.69 -5.52 -14.72
N ALA A 31 -9.67 -6.43 -14.69
CA ALA A 31 -11.04 -6.09 -14.30
C ALA A 31 -11.12 -5.53 -12.87
N LEU A 32 -10.37 -6.11 -11.93
CA LEU A 32 -10.31 -5.61 -10.55
C LEU A 32 -9.64 -4.23 -10.49
N ARG A 33 -8.63 -3.96 -11.33
CA ARG A 33 -7.99 -2.66 -11.44
C ARG A 33 -8.96 -1.62 -11.96
N GLU A 34 -9.77 -1.92 -12.96
CA GLU A 34 -10.82 -1.02 -13.46
C GLU A 34 -11.80 -0.64 -12.34
N VAL A 35 -12.30 -1.63 -11.58
CA VAL A 35 -13.19 -1.38 -10.43
C VAL A 35 -12.49 -0.55 -9.35
N LEU A 36 -11.23 -0.86 -9.04
CA LEU A 36 -10.45 -0.12 -8.05
C LEU A 36 -10.31 1.35 -8.46
N LEU A 37 -9.97 1.64 -9.72
CA LEU A 37 -9.78 3.00 -10.23
C LEU A 37 -11.09 3.80 -10.37
N GLN A 38 -12.27 3.17 -10.28
CA GLN A 38 -13.55 3.90 -10.16
C GLN A 38 -13.75 4.57 -8.80
N HIS A 39 -12.98 4.16 -7.78
CA HIS A 39 -13.11 4.73 -6.44
C HIS A 39 -12.38 6.07 -6.32
N GLY A 40 -13.03 7.05 -5.67
CA GLY A 40 -12.46 8.39 -5.47
C GLY A 40 -11.37 8.48 -4.40
N VAL A 41 -11.19 7.43 -3.58
CA VAL A 41 -10.16 7.34 -2.54
C VAL A 41 -9.51 5.98 -2.59
N LEU A 42 -8.18 5.96 -2.67
CA LEU A 42 -7.36 4.76 -2.70
C LEU A 42 -6.24 4.85 -1.66
N HIS A 43 -5.77 3.70 -1.20
CA HIS A 43 -4.58 3.56 -0.39
C HIS A 43 -3.46 2.99 -1.23
N ALA A 44 -2.24 3.50 -1.07
CA ALA A 44 -1.04 2.93 -1.65
C ALA A 44 0.04 2.76 -0.58
N ASP A 45 0.77 1.64 -0.66
CA ASP A 45 1.93 1.36 0.16
C ASP A 45 2.91 0.47 -0.62
N GLU A 46 4.20 0.60 -0.31
CA GLU A 46 5.25 -0.17 -0.94
C GLU A 46 6.17 -0.79 0.09
N THR A 47 6.15 -2.13 0.13
CA THR A 47 6.90 -2.91 1.12
C THR A 47 8.13 -3.54 0.47
N PRO A 48 9.34 -3.34 1.03
CA PRO A 48 10.54 -3.96 0.51
C PRO A 48 10.53 -5.48 0.75
N VAL A 49 10.95 -6.23 -0.26
CA VAL A 49 11.14 -7.70 -0.21
C VAL A 49 12.53 -8.08 -0.71
N GLN A 50 13.03 -9.25 -0.29
CA GLN A 50 14.29 -9.80 -0.76
C GLN A 50 14.01 -10.77 -1.91
N MET A 51 14.43 -10.43 -3.13
CA MET A 51 14.30 -11.28 -4.31
C MET A 51 15.63 -11.97 -4.60
N LEU A 52 15.61 -13.29 -4.79
CA LEU A 52 16.78 -14.02 -5.28
C LEU A 52 17.13 -13.60 -6.70
N VAL A 53 18.42 -13.40 -6.98
CA VAL A 53 18.91 -13.16 -8.33
C VAL A 53 19.43 -14.49 -8.91
N PRO A 54 18.73 -15.09 -9.89
CA PRO A 54 19.13 -16.37 -10.46
C PRO A 54 20.58 -16.35 -10.95
N GLY A 55 21.32 -17.41 -10.63
CA GLY A 55 22.72 -17.57 -11.04
C GLY A 55 23.75 -16.75 -10.26
N LYS A 56 23.34 -15.86 -9.34
CA LYS A 56 24.29 -15.01 -8.58
C LYS A 56 24.45 -15.40 -7.10
N GLY A 57 23.60 -16.29 -6.57
CA GLY A 57 23.63 -16.70 -5.17
C GLY A 57 23.41 -15.54 -4.17
N LYS A 58 22.85 -14.42 -4.64
CA LYS A 58 22.62 -13.20 -3.87
C LYS A 58 21.15 -12.80 -3.96
N THR A 59 20.69 -12.03 -2.99
CA THR A 59 19.40 -11.33 -3.07
C THR A 59 19.60 -9.90 -3.53
N GLN A 60 18.58 -9.34 -4.18
CA GLN A 60 18.44 -7.91 -4.40
C GLN A 60 17.16 -7.42 -3.74
N ARG A 61 17.14 -6.13 -3.38
CA ARG A 61 15.94 -5.50 -2.83
C ARG A 61 14.95 -5.25 -3.97
N ALA A 62 13.77 -5.80 -3.84
CA ALA A 62 12.61 -5.55 -4.68
C ALA A 62 11.46 -5.01 -3.81
N TYR A 63 10.30 -4.76 -4.41
CA TYR A 63 9.16 -4.15 -3.73
C TYR A 63 7.87 -4.82 -4.15
N VAL A 64 6.94 -4.90 -3.21
CA VAL A 64 5.53 -5.19 -3.47
C VAL A 64 4.77 -3.90 -3.24
N TRP A 65 4.19 -3.37 -4.32
CA TRP A 65 3.29 -2.23 -4.30
C TRP A 65 1.87 -2.74 -4.06
N ALA A 66 1.18 -2.17 -3.08
CA ALA A 66 -0.18 -2.52 -2.75
C ALA A 66 -1.10 -1.32 -3.01
N TYR A 67 -2.18 -1.55 -3.75
CA TYR A 67 -3.24 -0.57 -3.97
C TYR A 67 -4.55 -1.12 -3.42
N ALA A 68 -5.23 -0.37 -2.58
CA ALA A 68 -6.44 -0.84 -1.92
C ALA A 68 -7.56 0.19 -1.95
N THR A 69 -8.79 -0.31 -2.04
CA THR A 69 -9.98 0.50 -1.77
C THR A 69 -10.10 0.77 -0.27
N THR A 70 -10.91 1.76 0.10
CA THR A 70 -11.20 2.02 1.52
C THR A 70 -12.09 0.92 2.12
N GLN A 71 -12.13 0.81 3.45
CA GLN A 71 -13.02 -0.10 4.17
C GLN A 71 -14.53 0.16 3.92
N PHE A 72 -14.87 1.36 3.42
CA PHE A 72 -16.23 1.80 3.12
C PHE A 72 -16.64 1.56 1.66
N ALA A 73 -15.74 0.99 0.84
CA ALA A 73 -16.06 0.61 -0.53
C ALA A 73 -16.95 -0.64 -0.56
N ASP A 74 -17.91 -0.68 -1.48
CA ASP A 74 -18.76 -1.85 -1.72
C ASP A 74 -17.92 -3.06 -2.14
N VAL A 75 -16.91 -2.81 -2.98
CA VAL A 75 -15.92 -3.81 -3.39
C VAL A 75 -14.62 -3.56 -2.61
N ARG A 76 -14.33 -4.45 -1.67
CA ARG A 76 -13.05 -4.45 -0.93
C ARG A 76 -11.98 -5.13 -1.77
N ALA A 77 -11.21 -4.34 -2.51
CA ALA A 77 -10.18 -4.82 -3.41
C ALA A 77 -8.78 -4.44 -2.91
N VAL A 78 -7.83 -5.35 -3.09
CA VAL A 78 -6.39 -5.08 -2.96
C VAL A 78 -5.67 -5.70 -4.14
N ILE A 79 -4.85 -4.91 -4.83
CA ILE A 79 -3.98 -5.39 -5.91
C ILE A 79 -2.54 -5.24 -5.46
N TYR A 80 -1.76 -6.30 -5.66
CA TYR A 80 -0.33 -6.32 -5.40
C TYR A 80 0.44 -6.38 -6.71
N GLU A 81 1.36 -5.44 -6.90
CA GLU A 81 2.28 -5.42 -8.05
C GLU A 81 3.71 -5.61 -7.56
N PHE A 82 4.40 -6.60 -8.12
CA PHE A 82 5.81 -6.81 -7.84
C PHE A 82 6.66 -5.93 -8.75
N ALA A 83 7.59 -5.19 -8.17
CA ALA A 83 8.54 -4.34 -8.87
C ALA A 83 9.96 -4.58 -8.38
N ASP A 84 10.94 -4.48 -9.27
CA ASP A 84 12.35 -4.60 -8.92
C ASP A 84 12.93 -3.36 -8.20
N SER A 85 12.13 -2.30 -8.09
CA SER A 85 12.56 -0.99 -7.61
C SER A 85 11.43 -0.23 -6.91
N ARG A 86 11.79 0.77 -6.10
CA ARG A 86 10.85 1.69 -5.41
C ARG A 86 10.56 2.94 -6.27
N ALA A 87 10.75 2.85 -7.58
CA ALA A 87 10.60 3.99 -8.46
C ALA A 87 9.13 4.42 -8.50
N GLY A 88 8.88 5.74 -8.44
CA GLY A 88 7.52 6.28 -8.53
C GLY A 88 6.81 6.01 -9.86
N GLU A 89 7.56 5.56 -10.88
CA GLU A 89 7.01 5.13 -12.15
C GLU A 89 6.02 3.98 -12.00
N HIS A 90 6.27 3.01 -11.11
CA HIS A 90 5.34 1.90 -10.84
C HIS A 90 3.97 2.41 -10.38
N ALA A 91 3.96 3.37 -9.45
CA ALA A 91 2.72 4.02 -9.01
C ALA A 91 2.02 4.80 -10.12
N ARG A 92 2.78 5.56 -10.93
CA ARG A 92 2.18 6.33 -12.04
C ARG A 92 1.63 5.42 -13.13
N THR A 93 2.32 4.34 -13.49
CA THR A 93 1.86 3.36 -14.47
C THR A 93 0.59 2.67 -13.97
N PHE A 94 0.57 2.25 -12.70
CA PHE A 94 -0.60 1.61 -12.12
C PHE A 94 -1.80 2.57 -12.05
N LEU A 95 -1.63 3.81 -11.62
CA LEU A 95 -2.73 4.77 -11.45
C LEU A 95 -3.16 5.43 -12.78
N GLY A 96 -2.26 5.55 -13.75
CA GLY A 96 -2.52 6.13 -15.07
C GLY A 96 -3.18 7.51 -14.98
N ASP A 97 -4.35 7.64 -15.60
CA ASP A 97 -5.12 8.89 -15.65
C ASP A 97 -6.04 9.12 -14.44
N TRP A 98 -5.96 8.28 -13.41
CA TRP A 98 -6.76 8.47 -12.19
C TRP A 98 -6.36 9.74 -11.44
N ARG A 99 -7.36 10.52 -11.00
CA ARG A 99 -7.19 11.82 -10.31
C ARG A 99 -8.04 11.90 -9.04
N GLY A 100 -7.94 10.88 -8.19
CA GLY A 100 -8.63 10.84 -6.90
C GLY A 100 -7.74 11.25 -5.72
N LYS A 101 -8.12 10.81 -4.52
CA LYS A 101 -7.40 11.07 -3.26
C LYS A 101 -6.58 9.85 -2.85
N LEU A 102 -5.26 9.99 -2.80
CA LEU A 102 -4.35 8.89 -2.51
C LEU A 102 -3.84 8.97 -1.07
N VAL A 103 -4.19 7.97 -0.26
CA VAL A 103 -3.68 7.79 1.10
C VAL A 103 -2.34 7.04 1.02
N CYS A 104 -1.23 7.69 1.37
CA CYS A 104 0.11 7.10 1.31
C CYS A 104 1.04 7.61 2.43
N ASP A 105 2.25 7.07 2.53
CA ASP A 105 3.26 7.39 3.55
C ASP A 105 4.11 8.63 3.25
N ASP A 106 3.73 9.45 2.26
CA ASP A 106 4.49 10.61 1.78
C ASP A 106 5.85 10.24 1.12
N HIS A 107 6.02 8.99 0.66
CA HIS A 107 7.21 8.64 -0.09
C HIS A 107 7.33 9.44 -1.40
N LYS A 108 8.56 9.88 -1.71
CA LYS A 108 8.90 10.66 -2.92
C LYS A 108 8.41 10.05 -4.24
N GLY A 109 8.19 8.73 -4.29
CA GLY A 109 7.67 8.03 -5.46
C GLY A 109 6.28 8.53 -5.89
N TYR A 110 5.48 9.07 -4.96
CA TYR A 110 4.13 9.54 -5.27
C TYR A 110 4.07 11.00 -5.74
N LYS A 111 5.11 11.81 -5.46
CA LYS A 111 5.09 13.27 -5.65
C LYS A 111 4.78 13.72 -7.09
N ALA A 112 5.39 13.07 -8.07
CA ALA A 112 5.10 13.34 -9.48
C ALA A 112 3.62 13.05 -9.84
N GLY A 113 2.98 12.09 -9.19
CA GLY A 113 1.54 11.83 -9.39
C GLY A 113 0.67 12.96 -8.85
N PHE A 114 1.08 13.61 -7.76
CA PHE A 114 0.36 14.74 -7.18
C PHE A 114 0.39 15.97 -8.08
N GLU A 115 1.55 16.25 -8.68
CA GLU A 115 1.71 17.31 -9.68
C GLU A 115 0.83 17.09 -10.93
N LEU A 116 0.48 15.82 -11.22
CA LEU A 116 -0.40 15.45 -12.32
C LEU A 116 -1.89 15.50 -11.97
N GLY A 117 -2.25 15.83 -10.72
CA GLY A 117 -3.63 16.07 -10.27
C GLY A 117 -4.21 15.03 -9.30
N ILE A 118 -3.39 14.11 -8.77
CA ILE A 118 -3.80 13.28 -7.63
C ILE A 118 -3.76 14.13 -6.36
N THR A 119 -4.80 14.05 -5.53
CA THR A 119 -4.81 14.72 -4.21
C THR A 119 -4.08 13.86 -3.18
N GLU A 120 -3.03 14.41 -2.59
CA GLU A 120 -2.27 13.76 -1.52
C GLU A 120 -3.05 13.73 -0.19
N ILE A 121 -3.12 12.55 0.43
CA ILE A 121 -3.65 12.35 1.79
C ILE A 121 -2.62 11.60 2.62
N GLY A 122 -2.20 12.18 3.75
CA GLY A 122 -1.24 11.54 4.65
C GLY A 122 -1.80 10.33 5.38
N CYS A 123 -1.07 9.21 5.37
CA CYS A 123 -1.43 8.01 6.12
C CYS A 123 -1.15 8.17 7.62
N VAL A 124 -2.22 8.31 8.41
CA VAL A 124 -2.17 8.45 9.89
C VAL A 124 -1.51 7.24 10.56
N ALA A 125 -1.61 6.04 9.99
CA ALA A 125 -0.93 4.85 10.51
C ALA A 125 0.59 4.95 10.37
N HIS A 126 1.09 5.51 9.26
CA HIS A 126 2.51 5.76 9.05
C HIS A 126 3.04 6.86 9.97
N ALA A 127 2.29 7.96 10.10
CA ALA A 127 2.63 9.03 11.05
C ALA A 127 2.76 8.48 12.49
N ARG A 128 1.76 7.71 12.96
CA ARG A 128 1.80 7.07 14.29
C ARG A 128 3.02 6.15 14.45
N ARG A 129 3.33 5.32 13.43
CA ARG A 129 4.46 4.37 13.48
C ARG A 129 5.78 5.09 13.79
N LYS A 130 6.01 6.28 13.21
CA LYS A 130 7.22 7.07 13.48
C LYS A 130 7.32 7.53 14.93
N PHE A 131 6.24 8.00 15.52
CA PHE A 131 6.24 8.33 16.95
C PHE A 131 6.45 7.09 17.83
N PHE A 132 5.88 5.95 17.43
CA PHE A 132 6.11 4.69 18.15
C PHE A 132 7.59 4.28 18.12
N GLU A 133 8.23 4.30 16.96
CA GLU A 133 9.67 4.02 16.79
C GLU A 133 10.55 4.96 17.65
N LEU A 134 10.22 6.25 17.68
CA LEU A 134 10.88 7.24 18.53
C LEU A 134 10.70 6.96 20.03
N PHE A 135 9.49 6.58 20.45
CA PHE A 135 9.20 6.27 21.84
C PHE A 135 9.90 4.99 22.29
N THR A 136 9.89 3.93 21.48
CA THR A 136 10.54 2.65 21.85
C THR A 136 12.04 2.78 21.91
N SER A 137 12.65 3.59 21.03
CA SER A 137 14.10 3.80 21.00
C SER A 137 14.59 4.69 22.14
N ASN A 138 13.89 5.80 22.40
CA ASN A 138 14.44 6.90 23.22
C ASN A 138 13.57 7.30 24.42
N LYS A 139 12.42 6.64 24.66
CA LYS A 139 11.44 7.01 25.69
C LYS A 139 11.02 8.49 25.64
N SER A 140 10.96 9.05 24.42
CA SER A 140 10.62 10.45 24.18
C SER A 140 9.22 10.77 24.73
N GLN A 141 9.14 11.72 25.66
CA GLN A 141 7.88 12.18 26.25
C GLN A 141 6.97 12.83 25.21
N ILE A 142 7.55 13.54 24.23
CA ILE A 142 6.81 14.13 23.11
C ILE A 142 6.18 13.02 22.25
N ALA A 143 6.93 11.97 21.97
CA ALA A 143 6.41 10.84 21.21
C ALA A 143 5.31 10.08 21.98
N GLU A 144 5.47 9.92 23.30
CA GLU A 144 4.43 9.34 24.15
C GLU A 144 3.12 10.16 24.10
N GLN A 145 3.24 11.49 24.18
CA GLN A 145 2.10 12.38 24.09
C GLN A 145 1.41 12.31 22.72
N ALA A 146 2.19 12.30 21.62
CA ALA A 146 1.65 12.11 20.28
C ALA A 146 0.88 10.78 20.15
N LEU A 147 1.41 9.68 20.69
CA LEU A 147 0.74 8.38 20.71
C LEU A 147 -0.59 8.41 21.47
N LYS A 148 -0.70 9.19 22.56
CA LYS A 148 -1.96 9.41 23.28
C LYS A 148 -2.98 10.12 22.39
N TYR A 149 -2.56 11.14 21.62
CA TYR A 149 -3.45 11.81 20.67
C TYR A 149 -3.93 10.87 19.55
N PHE A 150 -3.04 10.08 18.93
CA PHE A 150 -3.45 9.04 17.97
C PHE A 150 -4.43 8.04 18.59
N GLY A 151 -4.23 7.66 19.85
CA GLY A 151 -5.15 6.79 20.59
C GLY A 151 -6.56 7.37 20.69
N LYS A 152 -6.66 8.68 21.00
CA LYS A 152 -7.95 9.39 21.02
C LYS A 152 -8.59 9.49 19.64
N LEU A 153 -7.81 9.79 18.60
CA LEU A 153 -8.30 9.82 17.21
C LEU A 153 -8.86 8.45 16.79
N TYR A 154 -8.16 7.37 17.09
CA TYR A 154 -8.64 6.01 16.80
C TYR A 154 -9.88 5.63 17.60
N ALA A 155 -10.08 6.19 18.80
CA ALA A 155 -11.33 6.00 19.53
C ALA A 155 -12.50 6.66 18.79
N VAL A 156 -12.33 7.89 18.30
CA VAL A 156 -13.35 8.55 17.47
C VAL A 156 -13.65 7.72 16.22
N GLU A 157 -12.64 7.22 15.52
CA GLU A 157 -12.82 6.41 14.31
C GLU A 157 -13.57 5.09 14.57
N ARG A 158 -13.36 4.45 15.73
CA ARG A 158 -14.12 3.26 16.13
C ARG A 158 -15.59 3.58 16.37
N ASP A 159 -15.89 4.69 17.05
CA ASP A 159 -17.26 5.07 17.38
C ASP A 159 -18.09 5.40 16.14
N VAL A 160 -17.44 5.86 15.07
CA VAL A 160 -18.13 6.33 13.85
C VAL A 160 -18.09 5.30 12.71
N ALA A 161 -17.52 4.11 12.91
CA ALA A 161 -17.24 3.14 11.85
C ALA A 161 -18.48 2.78 11.02
N GLU A 162 -19.62 2.57 11.68
CA GLU A 162 -20.88 2.15 11.06
C GLU A 162 -21.81 3.33 10.69
N LEU A 163 -21.39 4.58 10.92
CA LEU A 163 -22.19 5.76 10.60
C LEU A 163 -22.12 6.09 9.10
N THR A 164 -23.09 6.84 8.60
CA THR A 164 -23.07 7.38 7.23
C THR A 164 -21.90 8.36 7.03
N ALA A 165 -21.49 8.59 5.79
CA ALA A 165 -20.37 9.48 5.48
C ALA A 165 -20.54 10.90 6.07
N ASP A 166 -21.74 11.46 5.99
CA ASP A 166 -22.04 12.79 6.54
C ASP A 166 -21.96 12.82 8.07
N ARG A 167 -22.56 11.83 8.74
CA ARG A 167 -22.48 11.72 10.21
C ARG A 167 -21.04 11.48 10.68
N ARG A 168 -20.25 10.67 9.96
CA ARG A 168 -18.81 10.52 10.24
C ARG A 168 -18.09 11.86 10.12
N ARG A 169 -18.38 12.64 9.08
CA ARG A 169 -17.76 13.96 8.86
C ARG A 169 -18.09 14.92 10.00
N GLU A 170 -19.35 15.02 10.39
CA GLU A 170 -19.80 15.87 11.50
C GLU A 170 -19.09 15.50 12.80
N VAL A 171 -19.11 14.22 13.18
CA VAL A 171 -18.46 13.75 14.41
C VAL A 171 -16.94 13.99 14.36
N ARG A 172 -16.30 13.81 13.21
CA ARG A 172 -14.86 14.14 13.05
C ARG A 172 -14.59 15.64 13.24
N GLN A 173 -15.45 16.52 12.75
CA GLN A 173 -15.29 17.97 12.98
C GLN A 173 -15.47 18.35 14.44
N GLU A 174 -16.42 17.73 15.14
CA GLU A 174 -16.69 18.03 16.55
C GLU A 174 -15.64 17.43 17.50
N ARG A 175 -15.23 16.18 17.26
CA ARG A 175 -14.43 15.39 18.21
C ARG A 175 -12.99 15.18 17.76
N ALA A 176 -12.75 14.86 16.48
CA ALA A 176 -11.40 14.53 16.01
C ALA A 176 -10.55 15.77 15.73
N ARG A 177 -11.14 16.83 15.15
CA ARG A 177 -10.42 18.05 14.80
C ARG A 177 -9.77 18.75 16.01
N PRO A 178 -10.44 18.94 17.15
CA PRO A 178 -9.78 19.52 18.33
C PRO A 178 -8.62 18.68 18.87
N ILE A 179 -8.62 17.36 18.64
CA ILE A 179 -7.50 16.48 19.01
C ILE A 179 -6.33 16.64 18.03
N ALA A 180 -6.62 16.84 16.74
CA ALA A 180 -5.61 17.00 15.71
C ALA A 180 -4.95 18.40 15.73
N ASP A 181 -5.68 19.42 16.16
CA ASP A 181 -5.22 20.82 16.25
C ASP A 181 -4.49 21.14 17.58
N ALA A 182 -4.43 20.19 18.53
CA ALA A 182 -3.84 20.34 19.87
C ALA A 182 -2.33 20.08 19.91
#